data_AF-A0A4R4VK11-F1
#
_entry.id   AF-A0A4R4VK11-F1
#
_cell.length_a   1.000
_cell.length_b   1.000
_cell.length_c   1.000
_cell.angle_alpha   90.00
_cell.angle_beta   90.00
_cell.angle_gamma   90.00
#
_symmetry.space_group_name_H-M   'P 1'
#
loop_
_entity.id
_entity.type
_entity.pdbx_description
1 polymer ?
#
loop_
_entity_poly.entity_id
_entity_poly.type
_entity_poly.pdbx_seq_one_letter_code
_entity_poly.pdbx_strand_id
1 'polypeptide(L)' 'MSNAKYIALGTVMLVAGIMLRVYGGETEFGPFELRTVGNVLAIIGGIEILFAIAAIFFPEKKKLD' A
#
# COMPACT_ATOMS: atom_id res chain seq x y z
N MET A 1 -15.58 6.99 -5.85
CA MET A 1 -14.77 5.88 -6.43
C MET A 1 -15.00 4.63 -5.58
N SER A 2 -14.99 3.43 -6.15
CA SER A 2 -15.24 2.18 -5.38
C SER A 2 -14.06 1.84 -4.46
N ASN A 3 -14.33 1.46 -3.20
CA ASN A 3 -13.33 0.99 -2.23
C ASN A 3 -12.47 -0.16 -2.77
N ALA A 4 -13.02 -0.96 -3.69
CA ALA A 4 -12.29 -2.02 -4.37
C ALA A 4 -11.07 -1.53 -5.15
N LYS A 5 -11.08 -0.29 -5.67
CA LYS A 5 -9.94 0.29 -6.39
C LYS A 5 -8.77 0.57 -5.44
N TYR A 6 -9.04 1.05 -4.23
CA TYR A 6 -8.02 1.32 -3.22
C TYR A 6 -7.42 0.03 -2.67
N ILE A 7 -8.25 -1.00 -2.45
CA ILE A 7 -7.78 -2.35 -2.10
C ILE A 7 -6.87 -2.90 -3.20
N ALA A 8 -7.27 -2.80 -4.47
CA ALA A 8 -6.47 -3.29 -5.58
C ALA A 8 -5.14 -2.53 -5.71
N LEU A 9 -5.16 -1.19 -5.64
CA LEU A 9 -3.97 -0.36 -5.70
C LEU A 9 -3.02 -0.67 -4.54
N GLY A 10 -3.53 -0.70 -3.31
CA GLY A 10 -2.75 -1.02 -2.13
C GLY A 10 -2.15 -2.43 -2.19
N THR A 11 -2.88 -3.40 -2.75
CA THR A 11 -2.37 -4.76 -2.98
C THR A 11 -1.22 -4.78 -3.97
N VAL A 12 -1.35 -4.06 -5.09
CA VAL A 12 -0.27 -3.94 -6.09
C VAL A 12 0.97 -3.30 -5.47
N MET A 13 0.82 -2.23 -4.71
CA MET A 13 1.92 -1.57 -4.00
C MET A 13 2.57 -2.50 -2.98
N LEU A 14 1.76 -3.25 -2.21
CA LEU A 14 2.26 -4.21 -1.22
C LEU A 14 3.10 -5.31 -1.89
N VAL A 15 2.57 -5.92 -2.94
CA VAL A 15 3.27 -6.98 -3.69
C VAL A 15 4.54 -6.44 -4.33
N ALA A 16 4.47 -5.29 -5.01
CA ALA A 16 5.64 -4.65 -5.62
C ALA A 16 6.71 -4.31 -4.57
N GLY A 17 6.31 -3.79 -3.41
CA GLY A 17 7.22 -3.48 -2.31
C GLY A 17 7.91 -4.72 -1.75
N ILE A 18 7.16 -5.81 -1.55
CA ILE A 18 7.73 -7.10 -1.13
C ILE A 18 8.70 -7.64 -2.19
N MET A 19 8.34 -7.56 -3.48
CA MET A 19 9.21 -8.00 -4.57
C MET A 19 10.51 -7.19 -4.60
N LEU A 20 10.45 -5.86 -4.48
CA LEU A 20 11.63 -4.99 -4.39
C LEU A 20 12.48 -5.31 -3.15
N ARG A 21 11.84 -5.61 -2.01
CA ARG A 21 12.56 -6.00 -0.79
C ARG A 21 13.31 -7.31 -0.94
N VAL A 22 12.66 -8.33 -1.50
CA VAL A 22 13.19 -9.70 -1.59
C VAL A 22 14.18 -9.85 -2.74
N TYR A 23 13.82 -9.36 -3.93
CA TYR A 23 14.62 -9.52 -5.14
C TYR A 23 15.56 -8.34 -5.39
N GLY A 24 15.28 -7.15 -4.83
CA GLY A 24 16.16 -5.99 -4.94
C GLY A 24 17.38 -6.04 -4.01
N GLY A 25 17.43 -6.94 -3.03
CA GLY A 25 18.66 -7.25 -2.28
C GLY A 25 19.34 -6.02 -1.65
N GLU A 26 20.62 -5.81 -1.98
CA GLU A 26 21.40 -4.59 -1.67
C GLU A 26 21.64 -3.74 -2.93
N THR A 27 20.85 -3.96 -3.98
CA THR A 27 20.95 -3.17 -5.20
C THR A 27 20.59 -1.72 -4.88
N GLU A 28 21.56 -0.84 -5.11
CA GLU A 28 21.42 0.60 -4.95
C GLU A 28 20.85 1.21 -6.24
N PHE A 29 19.92 2.15 -6.09
CA PHE A 29 19.43 2.99 -7.18
C PHE A 29 19.59 4.45 -6.76
N GLY A 30 20.71 5.06 -7.17
CA GLY A 30 21.11 6.38 -6.66
C GLY A 30 21.53 6.29 -5.18
N PRO A 31 21.07 7.19 -4.29
CA PRO A 31 21.45 7.17 -2.87
C PRO A 31 20.59 6.23 -2.02
N PHE A 32 19.73 5.39 -2.63
CA PHE A 32 18.77 4.56 -1.92
C PHE A 32 18.95 3.08 -2.24
N GLU A 33 18.83 2.24 -1.21
CA GLU A 33 18.74 0.79 -1.37
C GLU A 33 17.32 0.38 -1.80
N LEU A 34 17.21 -0.48 -2.82
CA LEU A 34 15.92 -1.00 -3.28
C LEU A 34 15.17 -1.76 -2.19
N ARG A 35 15.88 -2.35 -1.22
CA ARG A 35 15.26 -2.95 -0.03
C ARG A 35 14.50 -1.93 0.81
N THR A 36 15.10 -0.76 1.04
CA THR A 36 14.49 0.33 1.80
C THR A 36 13.30 0.90 1.03
N VAL A 37 13.44 1.11 -0.28
CA VAL A 37 12.33 1.55 -1.15
C VAL A 37 11.19 0.54 -1.12
N GLY A 38 11.50 -0.75 -1.24
CA GLY A 38 10.53 -1.85 -1.16
C GLY A 38 9.78 -1.89 0.17
N ASN A 39 10.48 -1.68 1.29
CA ASN A 39 9.86 -1.60 2.61
C ASN A 39 8.86 -0.44 2.71
N VAL A 40 9.25 0.76 2.27
CA VAL A 40 8.38 1.94 2.30
C VAL A 40 7.14 1.72 1.44
N LEU A 41 7.32 1.20 0.22
CA LEU A 41 6.21 0.94 -0.69
C LEU A 41 5.23 -0.10 -0.12
N ALA A 42 5.76 -1.16 0.51
CA ALA A 42 4.95 -2.19 1.15
C ALA A 42 4.12 -1.62 2.32
N ILE A 43 4.71 -0.75 3.14
CA ILE A 43 4.03 -0.10 4.26
C ILE A 43 2.88 0.78 3.74
N ILE A 44 3.13 1.63 2.75
CA ILE A 44 2.11 2.50 2.18
C ILE A 44 0.97 1.67 1.58
N GLY A 45 1.30 0.62 0.82
CA GLY A 45 0.31 -0.29 0.25
C GLY A 45 -0.55 -0.98 1.31
N GLY A 46 0.07 -1.45 2.40
CA GLY A 46 -0.64 -2.05 3.53
C GLY A 46 -1.58 -1.07 4.25
N ILE A 47 -1.14 0.17 4.46
CA ILE A 47 -1.94 1.24 5.07
C ILE A 47 -3.17 1.55 4.21
N GLU A 48 -3.01 1.65 2.89
CA GLU A 48 -4.10 1.92 1.96
C GLU A 48 -5.19 0.83 2.01
N ILE A 49 -4.77 -0.44 2.04
CA ILE A 49 -5.68 -1.58 2.19
C ILE A 49 -6.43 -1.46 3.53
N LEU A 50 -5.73 -1.17 4.62
CA LEU A 50 -6.35 -1.04 5.95
C LEU A 50 -7.40 0.07 5.97
N PHE A 51 -7.12 1.24 5.39
CA PHE A 51 -8.09 2.32 5.30
C PHE A 51 -9.29 1.95 4.42
N ALA A 52 -9.06 1.34 3.26
CA ALA A 52 -10.12 0.93 2.36
C ALA A 52 -11.04 -0.14 2.99
N ILE A 53 -10.46 -1.08 3.75
CA ILE A 53 -11.21 -2.08 4.52
C ILE A 53 -11.96 -1.40 5.67
N ALA A 54 -11.30 -0.54 6.46
CA ALA A 54 -11.94 0.17 7.56
C ALA A 54 -13.14 1.00 7.09
N ALA A 55 -13.05 1.65 5.93
CA ALA A 55 -14.16 2.40 5.35
C ALA A 55 -15.35 1.52 4.90
N ILE A 56 -15.15 0.22 4.67
CA ILE A 56 -16.23 -0.75 4.40
C ILE A 56 -16.96 -1.12 5.71
N PHE A 57 -16.21 -1.31 6.81
CA PHE A 57 -16.78 -1.70 8.11
C PHE A 57 -17.34 -0.51 8.90
N PHE A 58 -16.76 0.68 8.72
CA PHE A 58 -17.20 1.93 9.35
C PHE A 58 -17.56 2.95 8.26
N PRO A 59 -18.63 2.70 7.47
CA PRO A 59 -19.12 3.71 6.54
C PRO A 59 -19.53 4.93 7.36
N GLU A 60 -18.99 6.10 7.04
CA GLU A 60 -19.41 7.35 7.67
C GLU A 60 -20.94 7.43 7.59
N LYS A 61 -21.61 7.50 8.75
CA LYS A 61 -23.04 7.79 8.78
C LYS A 61 -23.19 9.15 8.12
N LYS A 62 -23.71 9.19 6.89
CA LYS A 62 -24.19 10.43 6.28
C LYS A 62 -25.06 11.10 7.34
N LYS A 63 -24.65 12.27 7.82
CA LYS A 63 -25.58 13.14 8.53
C LYS A 63 -26.71 13.38 7.54
N LEU A 64 -27.91 12.97 7.93
CA LEU A 64 -29.15 13.31 7.26
C LEU A 64 -29.51 14.69 7.79
N ASP A 65 -29.02 15.71 7.10
CA ASP A 65 -29.57 17.07 7.13
C ASP A 65 -30.92 17.13 6.38
#